data_AF-A0A4R6NAN8-F1
#
_entry.id   AF-A0A4R6NAN8-F1
#
_cell.length_a   1.000
_cell.length_b   1.000
_cell.length_c   1.000
_cell.angle_alpha   90.00
_cell.angle_beta   90.00
_cell.angle_gamma   90.00
#
_symmetry.space_group_name_H-M   'P 1'
#
loop_
_entity.id
_entity.type
_entity.pdbx_description
1 polymer ?
#
loop_
_entity_poly.entity_id
_entity_poly.type
_entity_poly.pdbx_seq_one_letter_code
_entity_poly.pdbx_strand_id
1 'polypeptide(L)'
;MNQWIGGALALAALVLGGVLYGWKGVILALTAVVFWLLMQFTRLMRVMRMAGSSPVGHVDSAIMLNAKLKPGMKLVDVLPLTLSLGRKTADTPETYVWADPGGVSVEVVLEGGRVARWSLQRPAEPQA
;
A
#
# COMPACT_ATOMS: atom_id res chain seq x y z
N MET A 1 9.91 6.63 11.66
CA MET A 1 11.26 6.36 12.21
C MET A 1 11.97 5.42 11.26
N ASN A 2 13.09 5.86 10.65
CA ASN A 2 13.76 5.13 9.58
C ASN A 2 14.16 3.72 10.06
N GLN A 3 13.71 2.67 9.37
CA GLN A 3 13.84 1.27 9.83
C GLN A 3 15.31 0.84 10.05
N TRP A 4 16.21 1.49 9.31
CA TRP A 4 17.65 1.38 9.45
C TRP A 4 18.18 1.80 10.83
N ILE A 5 17.59 2.81 11.46
CA ILE A 5 18.03 3.32 12.77
C ILE A 5 17.75 2.28 13.87
N GLY A 6 16.61 1.60 13.79
CA GLY A 6 16.26 0.57 14.77
C GLY A 6 17.14 -0.69 14.65
N GLY A 7 17.50 -1.08 13.43
CA GLY A 7 18.43 -2.19 13.20
C GLY A 7 19.84 -1.89 13.73
N ALA A 8 20.32 -0.67 13.54
CA ALA A 8 21.61 -0.23 14.07
C ALA A 8 21.62 -0.18 15.61
N LEU A 9 20.54 0.29 16.23
CA LEU A 9 20.40 0.34 17.70
C LEU A 9 20.34 -1.06 18.32
N ALA A 10 19.62 -1.97 17.67
CA ALA A 10 19.53 -3.39 18.05
C ALA A 10 20.91 -4.08 18.04
N LEU A 11 21.70 -3.84 16.99
CA LEU A 11 23.06 -4.35 16.89
C LEU A 11 23.97 -3.77 17.98
N ALA A 12 23.89 -2.45 18.21
CA ALA A 12 24.66 -1.78 19.25
C ALA A 12 24.32 -2.29 20.66
N ALA A 13 23.04 -2.55 20.94
CA ALA A 13 22.59 -3.11 22.22
C ALA A 13 23.11 -4.54 22.46
N LEU A 14 23.19 -5.38 21.40
CA LEU A 14 23.78 -6.71 21.48
C LEU A 14 25.28 -6.66 21.79
N VAL A 15 26.03 -5.78 21.10
CA VAL A 15 27.47 -5.63 21.32
C VAL A 15 27.76 -5.04 22.70
N LEU A 16 27.07 -3.95 23.08
CA LEU A 16 27.27 -3.29 24.38
C LEU A 16 26.80 -4.17 25.55
N GLY A 17 25.68 -4.90 25.38
CA GLY A 17 25.18 -5.84 26.38
C GLY A 17 26.16 -6.99 26.65
N GLY A 18 26.79 -7.52 25.60
CA GLY A 18 27.81 -8.56 25.72
C GLY A 18 29.10 -8.06 26.39
N VAL A 19 29.54 -6.84 26.10
CA VAL A 19 30.77 -6.25 26.67
C VAL A 19 30.59 -5.84 28.13
N LEU A 20 29.44 -5.28 28.51
CA LEU A 20 29.23 -4.71 29.86
C LEU A 20 28.64 -5.71 30.88
N TYR A 21 27.77 -6.62 30.44
CA TYR A 21 27.01 -7.53 31.33
C TYR A 21 27.29 -9.02 31.08
N GLY A 22 28.25 -9.32 30.19
CA GLY A 22 28.61 -10.68 29.81
C GLY A 22 27.40 -11.47 29.26
N TRP A 23 27.32 -12.75 29.63
CA TRP A 23 26.27 -13.67 29.14
C TRP A 23 24.84 -13.23 29.46
N LYS A 24 24.62 -12.54 30.59
CA LYS A 24 23.28 -12.04 30.97
C LYS A 24 22.82 -10.89 30.06
N GLY A 25 23.76 -10.03 29.63
CA GLY A 25 23.47 -8.93 28.71
C GLY A 25 23.13 -9.40 27.31
N VAL A 26 23.77 -10.47 26.83
CA VAL A 26 23.46 -11.08 25.53
C VAL A 26 22.03 -11.61 25.49
N ILE A 27 21.58 -12.31 26.54
CA ILE A 27 20.22 -12.84 26.62
C ILE A 27 19.18 -11.71 26.63
N LEU A 28 19.45 -10.63 27.38
CA LEU A 28 18.54 -9.49 27.47
C LEU A 28 18.47 -8.74 26.14
N ALA A 29 19.62 -8.48 25.50
CA ALA A 29 19.67 -7.82 24.20
C ALA A 29 18.98 -8.66 23.12
N LEU A 30 19.22 -9.97 23.07
CA LEU A 30 18.54 -10.87 22.14
C LEU A 30 17.02 -10.82 22.30
N THR A 31 16.52 -10.81 23.55
CA THR A 31 15.09 -10.72 23.83
C THR A 31 14.50 -9.40 23.34
N ALA A 32 15.18 -8.28 23.58
CA ALA A 32 14.75 -6.96 23.11
C ALA A 32 14.75 -6.86 21.58
N VAL A 33 15.76 -7.44 20.91
CA VAL A 33 15.87 -7.49 19.45
C VAL A 33 14.75 -8.32 18.84
N VAL A 34 14.46 -9.51 19.39
CA VAL A 34 13.36 -10.36 18.95
C VAL A 34 12.02 -9.67 19.15
N PHE A 35 11.78 -9.06 20.31
CA PHE A 35 10.56 -8.31 20.58
C PHE A 35 10.38 -7.15 19.60
N TRP A 36 11.46 -6.42 19.32
CA TRP A 36 11.46 -5.34 18.34
C TRP A 36 11.16 -5.84 16.91
N LEU A 37 11.77 -6.96 16.50
CA LEU A 37 11.52 -7.61 15.21
C LEU A 37 10.07 -8.07 15.08
N LEU A 38 9.47 -8.64 16.12
CA LEU A 38 8.05 -9.03 16.12
C LEU A 38 7.13 -7.81 15.95
N MET A 39 7.40 -6.71 16.64
CA MET A 39 6.67 -5.45 16.43
C MET A 39 6.85 -4.89 15.02
N GLN A 40 8.01 -5.11 14.40
CA GLN A 40 8.24 -4.70 13.02
C GLN A 40 7.50 -5.61 12.03
N PHE A 41 7.48 -6.92 12.29
CA PHE A 41 6.78 -7.89 11.48
C PHE A 41 5.26 -7.66 11.47
N THR A 42 4.66 -7.31 12.62
CA THR A 42 3.22 -6.96 12.68
C THR A 42 2.86 -5.74 11.83
N ARG A 43 3.75 -4.75 11.71
CA ARG A 43 3.58 -3.62 10.78
C ARG A 43 3.64 -4.07 9.32
N LEU A 44 4.61 -4.90 8.96
CA LEU A 44 4.76 -5.44 7.61
C LEU A 44 3.54 -6.27 7.19
N MET A 45 3.05 -7.13 8.08
CA MET A 45 1.86 -7.94 7.83
C MET A 45 0.59 -7.10 7.63
N ARG A 46 0.46 -5.96 8.31
CA ARG A 46 -0.67 -5.04 8.10
C ARG A 46 -0.67 -4.45 6.69
N VAL A 47 0.51 -4.06 6.20
CA VAL A 47 0.68 -3.53 4.83
C VAL A 47 0.47 -4.63 3.79
N MET A 48 1.02 -5.83 4.01
CA MET A 48 0.81 -6.97 3.10
C MET A 48 -0.65 -7.42 3.07
N ARG A 49 -1.37 -7.39 4.20
CA ARG A 49 -2.81 -7.67 4.22
C ARG A 49 -3.57 -6.65 3.37
N MET A 50 -3.25 -5.37 3.44
CA MET A 50 -3.85 -4.36 2.55
C MET A 50 -3.52 -4.61 1.08
N ALA A 51 -2.27 -4.92 0.75
CA ALA A 51 -1.85 -5.14 -0.64
C ALA A 51 -2.37 -6.45 -1.25
N GLY A 52 -2.59 -7.49 -0.43
CA GLY A 52 -3.05 -8.81 -0.89
C GLY A 52 -4.57 -9.00 -0.82
N SER A 53 -5.32 -8.11 -0.16
CA SER A 53 -6.77 -8.22 -0.02
C SER A 53 -7.57 -7.13 -0.72
N SER A 54 -6.94 -6.20 -1.44
CA SER A 54 -7.70 -5.16 -2.14
C SER A 54 -8.63 -5.79 -3.17
N PRO A 55 -9.97 -5.75 -2.94
CA PRO A 55 -10.93 -6.34 -3.84
C PRO A 55 -10.77 -5.76 -5.25
N VAL A 56 -11.12 -6.54 -6.27
CA VAL A 56 -11.10 -6.06 -7.66
C VAL A 56 -11.89 -4.76 -7.77
N GLY A 57 -11.26 -3.70 -8.28
CA GLY A 57 -11.87 -2.38 -8.39
C GLY A 57 -11.87 -1.56 -7.10
N HIS A 58 -11.02 -1.87 -6.12
CA HIS A 58 -10.84 -1.04 -4.92
C HIS A 58 -9.56 -0.20 -5.00
N VAL A 59 -9.60 1.01 -4.43
CA VAL A 59 -8.42 1.89 -4.25
C VAL A 59 -8.53 2.63 -2.92
N ASP A 60 -7.39 2.89 -2.26
CA ASP A 60 -7.36 3.60 -0.98
C ASP A 60 -7.98 5.01 -1.06
N SER A 61 -7.76 5.72 -2.17
CA SER A 61 -8.34 7.04 -2.42
C SER A 61 -8.54 7.29 -3.92
N ALA A 62 -9.80 7.45 -4.32
CA ALA A 62 -10.17 7.75 -5.70
C ALA A 62 -9.62 9.12 -6.13
N ILE A 63 -9.61 10.09 -5.22
CA ILE A 63 -9.07 11.44 -5.48
C ILE A 63 -7.57 11.39 -5.80
N MET A 64 -6.80 10.61 -5.02
CA MET A 64 -5.37 10.48 -5.25
C MET A 64 -5.06 9.77 -6.57
N LEU A 65 -5.84 8.74 -6.91
CA LEU A 65 -5.73 8.06 -8.20
C LEU A 65 -6.00 9.05 -9.35
N ASN A 66 -7.10 9.80 -9.27
CA ASN A 66 -7.46 10.83 -10.25
C ASN A 66 -6.37 11.88 -10.45
N ALA A 67 -5.66 12.28 -9.38
CA ALA A 67 -4.57 13.25 -9.45
C ALA A 67 -3.27 12.69 -10.06
N LYS A 68 -3.04 11.37 -9.92
CA LYS A 68 -1.82 10.71 -10.40
C LYS A 68 -1.93 10.16 -11.82
N LEU A 69 -3.15 9.94 -12.31
CA LEU A 69 -3.39 9.46 -13.67
C LEU A 69 -2.89 10.47 -14.70
N LYS A 70 -2.32 9.95 -15.78
CA LYS A 70 -1.83 10.73 -16.92
C LYS A 70 -2.21 10.05 -18.22
N PRO A 71 -2.45 10.81 -19.30
CA PRO A 71 -2.71 10.23 -20.60
C PRO A 71 -1.53 9.38 -21.06
N GLY A 72 -1.81 8.25 -21.72
CA GLY A 72 -0.81 7.36 -22.30
C GLY A 72 -0.24 6.29 -21.36
N MET A 73 -0.54 6.34 -20.05
CA MET A 73 -0.22 5.28 -19.10
C MET A 73 -0.84 3.95 -19.54
N LYS A 74 -0.14 2.83 -19.34
CA LYS A 74 -0.71 1.49 -19.53
C LYS A 74 -1.39 1.03 -18.24
N LEU A 75 -2.26 0.03 -18.32
CA LEU A 75 -2.90 -0.56 -17.13
C LEU A 75 -1.87 -1.07 -16.10
N VAL A 76 -0.73 -1.60 -16.57
CA VAL A 76 0.39 -2.03 -15.72
C VAL A 76 1.07 -0.89 -14.96
N ASP A 77 0.99 0.35 -15.45
CA ASP A 77 1.52 1.53 -14.76
C ASP A 77 0.54 2.05 -13.70
N VAL A 78 -0.75 1.70 -13.82
CA VAL A 78 -1.83 2.06 -12.87
C VAL A 78 -1.91 1.09 -11.70
N LEU A 79 -1.55 -0.18 -11.91
CA LEU A 79 -1.48 -1.22 -10.87
C LEU A 79 -0.73 -0.82 -9.59
N PRO A 80 0.49 -0.25 -9.64
CA PRO A 80 1.19 0.18 -8.41
C PRO A 80 0.53 1.37 -7.71
N LEU A 81 -0.35 2.13 -8.39
CA LEU A 81 -1.09 3.25 -7.81
C LEU A 81 -2.35 2.80 -7.05
N THR A 82 -2.93 1.67 -7.48
CA THR A 82 -4.23 1.18 -6.99
C THR A 82 -4.10 -0.06 -6.13
N LEU A 83 -3.01 -0.82 -6.29
CA LEU A 83 -2.80 -2.14 -5.71
C LEU A 83 -3.95 -3.11 -6.04
N SER A 84 -4.68 -2.88 -7.14
CA SER A 84 -5.78 -3.73 -7.60
C SER A 84 -5.95 -3.67 -9.12
N LEU A 85 -6.52 -4.73 -9.70
CA LEU A 85 -6.66 -4.90 -11.16
C LEU A 85 -7.74 -4.01 -11.81
N GLY A 86 -8.50 -3.23 -11.04
CA GLY A 86 -9.65 -2.47 -11.54
C GLY A 86 -10.84 -3.37 -11.90
N ARG A 87 -12.07 -2.86 -11.75
CA ARG A 87 -13.27 -3.59 -12.19
C ARG A 87 -13.60 -3.19 -13.62
N LYS A 88 -13.54 -4.13 -14.56
CA LYS A 88 -13.93 -3.87 -15.95
C LYS A 88 -15.44 -3.58 -16.05
N THR A 89 -15.81 -2.52 -16.74
CA THR A 89 -17.22 -2.10 -16.92
C THR A 89 -17.64 -2.03 -18.38
N ALA A 90 -16.70 -1.83 -19.31
CA ALA A 90 -16.95 -1.94 -20.75
C ALA A 90 -15.73 -2.50 -21.48
N ASP A 91 -15.99 -3.20 -22.60
CA ASP A 91 -14.94 -3.74 -23.48
C ASP A 91 -14.58 -2.79 -24.62
N THR A 92 -15.46 -1.87 -25.03
CA THR A 92 -15.22 -0.95 -26.14
C THR A 92 -15.93 0.40 -25.94
N PRO A 93 -15.18 1.50 -25.69
CA PRO A 93 -13.76 1.52 -25.34
C PRO A 93 -13.53 0.81 -23.99
N GLU A 94 -12.33 0.23 -23.83
CA GLU A 94 -12.02 -0.59 -22.67
C GLU A 94 -12.05 0.26 -21.39
N THR A 95 -12.92 -0.06 -20.44
CA THR A 95 -13.19 0.82 -19.29
C THR A 95 -13.06 0.06 -17.98
N TYR A 96 -12.30 0.64 -17.04
CA TYR A 96 -12.10 0.11 -15.69
C TYR A 96 -12.51 1.13 -14.63
N VAL A 97 -13.03 0.63 -13.52
CA VAL A 97 -13.47 1.44 -12.40
C VAL A 97 -12.75 1.02 -11.12
N TRP A 98 -12.32 2.01 -10.35
CA TRP A 98 -11.86 1.86 -8.97
C TRP A 98 -12.73 2.69 -8.05
N ALA A 99 -13.16 2.14 -6.91
CA ALA A 99 -13.92 2.84 -5.89
C ALA A 99 -13.18 2.84 -4.55
N ASP A 100 -13.23 3.97 -3.85
CA ASP A 100 -12.70 4.10 -2.50
C ASP A 100 -13.75 3.75 -1.42
N PRO A 101 -13.35 3.59 -0.14
CA PRO A 101 -14.29 3.27 0.93
C PRO A 101 -15.38 4.34 1.15
N GLY A 102 -15.16 5.57 0.67
CA GLY A 102 -16.11 6.67 0.74
C GLY A 102 -17.15 6.68 -0.38
N GLY A 103 -17.11 5.68 -1.28
CA GLY A 103 -18.03 5.56 -2.41
C GLY A 103 -17.68 6.45 -3.61
N VAL A 104 -16.58 7.21 -3.56
CA VAL A 104 -16.06 7.95 -4.71
C VAL A 104 -15.36 6.96 -5.62
N SER A 105 -15.59 7.07 -6.93
CA SER A 105 -14.97 6.19 -7.91
C SER A 105 -14.24 6.96 -9.00
N VAL A 106 -13.23 6.32 -9.60
CA VAL A 106 -12.57 6.79 -10.81
C VAL A 106 -12.86 5.78 -11.91
N GLU A 107 -13.44 6.26 -12.99
CA GLU A 107 -13.60 5.53 -14.23
C GLU A 107 -12.45 5.91 -15.16
N VAL A 108 -11.73 4.91 -15.66
CA VAL A 108 -10.58 5.07 -16.56
C VAL A 108 -10.90 4.37 -17.86
N VAL A 109 -10.83 5.12 -18.95
CA VAL A 109 -11.09 4.62 -20.30
C VAL A 109 -9.76 4.48 -21.04
N LEU A 110 -9.55 3.30 -21.60
CA LEU A 110 -8.38 2.92 -22.36
C LEU A 110 -8.74 2.79 -23.84
N GLU A 111 -7.85 3.32 -24.68
CA GLU A 111 -7.87 3.14 -26.12
C GLU A 111 -6.51 2.60 -26.56
N GLY A 112 -6.50 1.50 -27.31
CA GLY A 112 -5.26 0.81 -27.66
C GLY A 112 -4.44 0.34 -26.44
N GLY A 113 -5.10 0.02 -25.32
CA GLY A 113 -4.45 -0.42 -24.08
C GLY A 113 -3.76 0.69 -23.29
N ARG A 114 -4.07 1.96 -23.57
CA ARG A 114 -3.52 3.12 -22.86
C ARG A 114 -4.62 4.03 -22.35
N VAL A 115 -4.40 4.63 -21.19
CA VAL A 115 -5.31 5.61 -20.59
C VAL A 115 -5.51 6.78 -21.56
N ALA A 116 -6.71 6.89 -22.10
CA ALA A 116 -7.13 7.97 -22.98
C ALA A 116 -7.75 9.11 -22.17
N ARG A 117 -8.66 8.76 -21.24
CA ARG A 117 -9.35 9.70 -20.36
C ARG A 117 -9.77 9.02 -19.07
N TRP A 118 -10.05 9.82 -18.05
CA TRP A 118 -10.61 9.34 -16.79
C TRP A 118 -11.57 10.39 -16.21
N SER A 119 -12.51 9.93 -15.39
CA SER A 119 -13.49 10.78 -14.71
C SER A 119 -13.62 10.36 -13.24
N LEU A 120 -13.66 11.35 -12.36
CA LEU A 120 -13.98 11.15 -10.94
C LEU A 120 -15.50 11.22 -10.77
N GLN A 121 -16.12 10.13 -10.35
CA GLN A 121 -17.53 10.07 -10.02
C GLN A 121 -17.68 10.14 -8.50
N ARG A 122 -18.44 11.14 -8.02
CA ARG A 122 -18.82 11.24 -6.61
C ARG A 122 -20.13 10.44 -6.42
N PRO A 123 -20.34 9.76 -5.29
CA PRO A 123 -21.60 9.09 -5.03
C PRO A 123 -22.74 10.12 -5.14
N ALA A 124 -23.82 9.73 -5.81
CA ALA A 124 -25.03 10.54 -5.86
C ALA A 124 -25.50 10.78 -4.43
N GLU A 125 -25.73 12.04 -4.06
CA GLU A 125 -26.40 12.34 -2.79
C GLU A 125 -27.73 11.56 -2.74
N PRO A 126 -28.00 10.82 -1.67
CA PRO A 126 -29.31 10.21 -1.49
C PRO A 126 -30.33 11.36 -1.52
N GLN A 127 -31.22 11.35 -2.52
CA GLN A 127 -32.35 12.27 -2.55
C GLN A 127 -33.17 12.02 -1.29
N ALA A 128 -33.15 12.98 -0.37
CA ALA A 128 -33.91 12.97 0.88
C ALA A 128 -35.31 13.55 0.67
#